data_AF-A0A1I1Q3K7-F1
#
_entry.id   AF-A0A1I1Q3K7-F1
#
_cell.length_a   1.000
_cell.length_b   1.000
_cell.length_c   1.000
_cell.angle_alpha   90.00
_cell.angle_beta   90.00
_cell.angle_gamma   90.00
#
_symmetry.space_group_name_H-M   'P 1'
#
loop_
_entity.id
_entity.type
_entity.pdbx_description
1 polymer ?
#
loop_
_entity_poly.entity_id
_entity_poly.type
_entity_poly.pdbx_seq_one_letter_code
_entity_poly.pdbx_strand_id
1 'polypeptide(L)' 'MNILYEGTLKQIGQPFKVTSLSSEHTEQLLSVQDDVIEALENKENLQPLTLEEFQNILSGNGLMIGAFVDERLIVMI' A
#
# COMPACT_ATOMS: atom_id res chain seq x y z
N MET A 1 -8.84 -2.22 -12.52
CA MET A 1 -8.68 -1.40 -11.30
C MET A 1 -10.05 -0.89 -10.87
N ASN A 2 -10.54 -1.26 -9.68
CA ASN A 2 -11.80 -0.75 -9.15
C ASN A 2 -11.50 0.33 -8.10
N ILE A 3 -11.93 1.56 -8.36
CA ILE A 3 -11.63 2.70 -7.49
C ILE A 3 -12.66 2.73 -6.36
N LEU A 4 -12.18 2.67 -5.12
CA LEU A 4 -13.00 2.69 -3.91
C LEU A 4 -13.29 4.13 -3.46
N TYR A 5 -12.32 5.03 -3.64
CA TYR A 5 -12.44 6.44 -3.27
C TYR A 5 -11.49 7.31 -4.08
N GLU A 6 -11.87 8.56 -4.32
CA GLU A 6 -11.01 9.59 -4.91
C GLU A 6 -11.04 10.83 -4.02
N GLY A 7 -9.89 11.47 -3.87
CA GLY A 7 -9.78 12.68 -3.08
C GLY A 7 -8.63 13.57 -3.53
N THR A 8 -8.40 14.63 -2.76
CA THR A 8 -7.31 15.58 -3.02
C THR A 8 -6.56 15.84 -1.73
N LEU A 9 -5.23 15.75 -1.79
CA LEU A 9 -4.36 16.12 -0.69
C LEU A 9 -4.44 17.64 -0.46
N LYS A 10 -5.17 18.04 0.58
CA LYS A 10 -5.56 19.46 0.82
C LYS A 10 -4.39 20.44 0.86
N GLN A 11 -3.18 19.99 1.22
CA GLN A 11 -2.01 20.85 1.35
C GLN A 11 -1.36 21.21 0.01
N ILE A 12 -1.43 20.32 -0.98
CA ILE A 12 -0.71 20.46 -2.25
C ILE A 12 -1.65 20.40 -3.47
N GLY A 13 -2.95 20.17 -3.25
CA GLY A 13 -3.95 20.10 -4.33
C GLY A 13 -3.81 18.87 -5.23
N GLN A 14 -3.00 17.89 -4.85
CA GLN A 14 -2.71 16.71 -5.67
C GLN A 14 -3.81 15.65 -5.51
N PRO A 15 -4.36 15.11 -6.61
CA PRO A 15 -5.35 14.05 -6.54
C PRO A 15 -4.74 12.74 -6.05
N PHE A 16 -5.53 11.97 -5.31
CA PHE A 16 -5.19 10.60 -4.95
C PHE A 16 -6.39 9.67 -5.18
N LYS A 17 -6.09 8.40 -5.40
CA LYS A 17 -7.09 7.34 -5.61
C LYS A 17 -6.86 6.22 -4.62
N VAL A 18 -7.93 5.70 -4.05
CA VAL A 18 -7.88 4.54 -3.17
C VAL A 18 -8.46 3.36 -3.92
N THR A 19 -7.73 2.25 -3.98
CA THR A 19 -8.14 1.04 -4.70
C THR A 19 -7.88 -0.20 -3.85
N SER A 20 -8.63 -1.27 -4.13
CA SER A 20 -8.24 -2.61 -3.65
C SER A 20 -6.93 -3.02 -4.30
N LEU A 21 -6.01 -3.58 -3.52
CA LEU A 21 -4.76 -4.11 -4.01
C LEU A 21 -4.94 -5.55 -4.50
N SER A 22 -4.05 -5.95 -5.40
CA SER A 22 -4.04 -7.26 -6.05
C SER A 22 -2.59 -7.70 -6.22
N SER A 23 -2.38 -8.95 -6.61
CA SER A 23 -1.05 -9.51 -6.86
C SER A 23 -0.23 -8.71 -7.89
N GLU A 24 -0.89 -7.92 -8.76
CA GLU A 24 -0.21 -7.03 -9.72
C GLU A 24 0.57 -5.88 -9.02
N HIS A 25 0.22 -5.56 -7.77
CA HIS A 25 0.83 -4.48 -6.99
C HIS A 25 1.93 -4.96 -6.04
N THR A 26 2.30 -6.24 -6.10
CA THR A 26 3.24 -6.88 -5.15
C THR A 26 4.58 -6.15 -5.04
N GLU A 27 5.15 -5.70 -6.15
CA GLU A 27 6.44 -4.98 -6.13
C GLU A 27 6.31 -3.62 -5.41
N GLN A 28 5.22 -2.88 -5.65
CA GLN A 28 4.98 -1.59 -4.99
C GLN A 28 4.70 -1.77 -3.50
N LEU A 29 3.99 -2.84 -3.12
CA LEU A 29 3.71 -3.21 -1.72
C LEU A 29 5.02 -3.43 -0.94
N LEU A 30 5.94 -4.22 -1.50
CA LEU A 30 7.24 -4.48 -0.89
C LEU A 30 8.05 -3.18 -0.76
N SER A 31 8.07 -2.35 -1.80
CA SER A 31 8.78 -1.05 -1.76
C SER A 31 8.25 -0.14 -0.66
N VAL A 32 6.93 0.02 -0.55
CA VAL A 32 6.32 0.88 0.49
C VAL A 32 6.59 0.31 1.89
N GLN A 33 6.57 -1.01 2.05
CA GLN A 33 6.92 -1.64 3.32
C GLN A 33 8.37 -1.36 3.71
N ASP A 34 9.30 -1.49 2.77
CA ASP A 34 10.72 -1.20 3.00
C ASP A 34 10.94 0.26 3.38
N ASP A 35 10.30 1.20 2.67
CA ASP A 35 10.35 2.64 3.00
C ASP A 35 9.85 2.90 4.44
N VAL A 36 8.75 2.24 4.84
CA VAL A 36 8.21 2.35 6.21
C VAL A 36 9.18 1.78 7.23
N ILE A 37 9.78 0.60 6.99
CA ILE A 37 10.75 -0.01 7.90
C ILE A 37 12.00 0.87 8.05
N GLU A 38 12.49 1.47 6.96
CA GLU A 38 13.64 2.36 6.99
C GLU A 38 13.38 3.65 7.77
N ALA A 39 12.15 4.16 7.72
CA ALA A 39 11.76 5.36 8.46
C ALA A 39 11.56 5.13 9.97
N LEU A 40 11.50 3.87 10.43
CA LEU A 40 11.31 3.56 11.86
C LEU A 40 12.61 3.75 12.65
N GLU A 41 12.53 4.53 13.73
CA GLU A 41 13.60 4.66 14.71
C GLU A 41 13.92 3.33 15.40
N ASN A 42 12.89 2.51 15.65
CA ASN A 42 13.03 1.16 16.17
C ASN A 42 12.33 0.16 15.26
N LYS A 43 13.14 -0.58 14.48
CA LYS A 43 12.68 -1.57 13.51
C LYS A 43 11.98 -2.78 14.15
N GLU A 44 12.19 -3.03 15.45
CA GLU A 44 11.54 -4.14 16.16
C GLU A 44 10.05 -3.88 16.46
N ASN A 45 9.59 -2.63 16.31
CA ASN A 45 8.19 -2.28 16.56
C ASN A 45 7.23 -2.71 15.44
N LEU A 46 7.75 -3.13 14.28
CA LEU A 46 6.95 -3.52 13.14
C LEU A 46 7.27 -4.97 12.77
N GLN A 47 6.23 -5.78 12.60
CA GLN A 47 6.36 -7.09 11.96
C GLN A 47 6.03 -6.92 10.47
N PRO A 48 7.03 -6.89 9.58
CA PRO A 48 6.78 -6.84 8.15
C PRO A 48 6.14 -8.13 7.67
N LEU A 49 5.25 -8.00 6.68
CA LEU A 49 4.70 -9.16 5.99
C LEU A 49 5.73 -9.71 5.01
N THR A 50 5.80 -11.03 4.95
CA THR A 50 6.54 -11.76 3.93
C THR A 50 5.78 -11.74 2.60
N LEU A 51 6.50 -12.01 1.51
CA LEU A 51 5.89 -12.14 0.19
C LEU A 51 4.76 -13.20 0.15
N GLU A 52 4.95 -14.31 0.86
CA GLU A 52 3.94 -15.38 0.95
C GLU A 52 2.67 -14.89 1.65
N GLU A 53 2.80 -14.10 2.71
CA GLU A 53 1.66 -13.52 3.43
C GLU A 53 0.90 -12.51 2.57
N PHE A 54 1.62 -11.65 1.82
CA PHE A 54 0.98 -10.77 0.82
C PHE A 54 0.20 -11.59 -0.21
N GLN A 55 0.82 -12.61 -0.81
CA GLN A 55 0.16 -13.46 -1.80
C GLN A 55 -1.07 -14.14 -1.23
N ASN A 56 -0.99 -14.63 0.02
CA ASN A 56 -2.12 -15.26 0.68
C ASN A 56 -3.30 -14.29 0.84
N ILE A 57 -3.06 -13.08 1.33
CA ILE A 57 -4.09 -12.03 1.50
C ILE A 57 -4.70 -11.65 0.14
N LEU A 58 -3.83 -11.36 -0.85
CA LEU A 58 -4.23 -10.88 -2.18
C LEU A 58 -4.92 -11.96 -3.03
N SER A 59 -4.77 -13.24 -2.68
CA SER A 59 -5.45 -14.37 -3.33
C SER A 59 -6.90 -14.55 -2.88
N GLY A 60 -7.45 -13.62 -2.09
CA GLY A 60 -8.84 -13.61 -1.65
C GLY A 60 -9.06 -14.02 -0.19
N ASN A 61 -7.98 -14.25 0.57
CA ASN A 61 -8.07 -14.52 2.01
C ASN A 61 -8.09 -13.26 2.87
N GLY A 62 -8.08 -12.08 2.24
CA GLY A 62 -8.28 -10.80 2.90
C GLY A 62 -8.58 -9.69 1.90
N LEU A 63 -8.65 -8.47 2.44
CA LEU A 63 -8.77 -7.25 1.65
C LEU A 63 -7.63 -6.34 2.06
N MET A 64 -6.84 -5.92 1.07
CA MET A 64 -5.82 -4.91 1.26
C MET A 64 -6.16 -3.70 0.40
N ILE A 65 -6.02 -2.51 0.95
CA ILE A 65 -6.41 -1.26 0.31
C ILE A 65 -5.19 -0.37 0.21
N GLY A 66 -4.97 0.24 -0.95
CA GLY A 66 -3.86 1.16 -1.19
C GLY A 66 -4.34 2.52 -1.66
N ALA A 67 -3.63 3.58 -1.28
CA ALA A 67 -3.80 4.89 -1.87
C ALA A 67 -2.66 5.21 -2.84
N PHE A 68 -3.03 5.77 -3.99
CA PHE A 68 -2.16 6.05 -5.11
C PHE A 68 -2.15 7.54 -5.45
N VAL A 69 -0.97 8.06 -5.72
CA VAL A 69 -0.72 9.40 -6.26
C VAL A 69 0.16 9.24 -7.50
N ASP A 70 -0.28 9.77 -8.64
CA ASP A 70 0.42 9.63 -9.93
C ASP A 70 0.83 8.18 -10.24
N GLU A 71 -0.11 7.25 -10.04
CA GLU A 71 0.05 5.79 -10.24
C GLU A 71 1.06 5.09 -9.30
N ARG A 72 1.59 5.80 -8.30
CA ARG A 72 2.48 5.25 -7.28
C ARG A 72 1.71 4.99 -5.99
N LEU A 73 1.84 3.78 -5.45
CA LEU A 73 1.35 3.46 -4.12
C LEU A 73 2.11 4.27 -3.08
N ILE A 74 1.38 5.01 -2.24
CA ILE A 74 1.98 5.83 -1.17
C ILE A 74 1.67 5.30 0.24
N VAL A 75 0.61 4.51 0.38
CA VAL A 75 0.23 3.86 1.64
C VAL A 75 -0.63 2.63 1.36
N MET A 76 -0.53 1.63 2.23
CA MET A 76 -1.34 0.41 2.21
C MET A 76 -1.92 0.13 3.60
N ILE A 77 -3.10 -0.51 3.65
CA ILE A 77 -3.84 -0.93 4.85
C ILE A 77 -4.36 -2.34 4.65
#